data_AF-A0A094C7R9-F1
#
_entry.id   AF-A0A094C7R9-F1
#
_cell.length_a   1.000
_cell.length_b   1.000
_cell.length_c   1.000
_cell.angle_alpha   90.00
_cell.angle_beta   90.00
_cell.angle_gamma   90.00
#
_symmetry.space_group_name_H-M   'P 1'
#
loop_
_entity.id
_entity.type
_entity.pdbx_description
1 polymer ?
#
loop_
_entity_poly.entity_id
_entity_poly.type
_entity_poly.pdbx_seq_one_letter_code
_entity_poly.pdbx_strand_id
1 'polypeptide(L)'
;MLPFTFLILQKPSLVSLVRSFTFRGHFHGQEDADDEECDEDEARLPWPDHPEREDILRKLVKEITISEEEESEWLQELLPPDARKDVVIFSVLLISLPNLRRLDLEISNYEDDFFESVLNRVASSTPPFDVKKVFTQLTDIMIAGDNDRYPTQYGLFGACCRLPAVKRLYGHRLGAEEDHQQLSAPAASTSRIETPEPHDSKASPDDPSQSGELGATTFGIETLELRDSKLHHDDLPIVFGSLRSPHTIIYQIGNSWAWTPIRTPAILSSISIHATSLRRLAIEHEAYYPFTEGINDDDNVDPVSFIGFIALTHLRVAPLFLFGHEDLYSVPEPWSEAETSMLNRLRGALPISLESLHITNADFVFSGRYAHIGKAFEVLLRQRDCVPNLRELVFEGEFKEKKSIQRAAQVIGIAEEVGVNARAVASPHYAYEKERGWGWDQDVSFETCMHNGMGERVQVWPKL
;
A
#
# COMPACT_ATOMS: atom_id res chain seq x y z
N MET A 1 -24.69 -5.77 13.33
CA MET A 1 -24.75 -5.38 11.90
C MET A 1 -26.15 -5.51 11.28
N LEU A 2 -26.89 -6.60 11.53
CA LEU A 2 -28.19 -6.89 10.88
C LEU A 2 -29.21 -5.73 10.89
N PRO A 3 -29.57 -5.11 12.04
CA PRO A 3 -30.59 -4.07 12.05
C PRO A 3 -30.19 -2.82 11.25
N PHE A 4 -28.90 -2.49 11.27
CA PHE A 4 -28.35 -1.37 10.53
C PHE A 4 -28.42 -1.63 9.02
N THR A 5 -27.96 -2.80 8.56
CA THR A 5 -28.05 -3.18 7.14
C THR A 5 -29.48 -3.12 6.66
N PHE A 6 -30.43 -3.69 7.42
CA PHE A 6 -31.83 -3.66 7.03
C PHE A 6 -32.39 -2.24 6.90
N LEU A 7 -32.08 -1.36 7.86
CA LEU A 7 -32.50 0.05 7.82
C LEU A 7 -31.98 0.78 6.57
N ILE A 8 -30.72 0.51 6.18
CA ILE A 8 -30.11 1.04 4.96
C ILE A 8 -30.89 0.52 3.75
N LEU A 9 -31.09 -0.79 3.62
CA LEU A 9 -31.81 -1.38 2.50
C LEU A 9 -33.25 -0.85 2.34
N GLN A 10 -33.94 -0.57 3.45
CA GLN A 10 -35.30 -0.03 3.44
C GLN A 10 -35.40 1.44 3.02
N LYS A 11 -34.33 2.24 3.16
CA LYS A 11 -34.40 3.70 3.01
C LYS A 11 -33.41 4.24 1.98
N PRO A 12 -33.64 4.02 0.67
CA PRO A 12 -32.74 4.47 -0.41
C PRO A 12 -32.33 5.94 -0.34
N SER A 13 -33.22 6.82 0.15
CA SER A 13 -32.93 8.24 0.34
C SER A 13 -31.80 8.48 1.36
N LEU A 14 -31.80 7.76 2.48
CA LEU A 14 -30.72 7.83 3.47
C LEU A 14 -29.43 7.22 2.90
N VAL A 15 -29.54 6.12 2.18
CA VAL A 15 -28.38 5.44 1.60
C VAL A 15 -27.63 6.34 0.62
N SER A 16 -28.37 7.14 -0.14
CA SER A 16 -27.78 8.11 -1.06
C SER A 16 -26.93 9.20 -0.36
N LEU A 17 -27.06 9.38 0.94
CA LEU A 17 -26.28 10.35 1.72
C LEU A 17 -24.95 9.77 2.20
N VAL A 18 -24.79 8.44 2.21
CA VAL A 18 -23.58 7.78 2.71
C VAL A 18 -22.43 8.00 1.73
N ARG A 19 -21.41 8.74 2.19
CA ARG A 19 -20.19 9.05 1.42
C ARG A 19 -18.94 8.34 1.95
N SER A 20 -18.94 8.00 3.22
CA SER A 20 -17.86 7.27 3.88
C SER A 20 -18.47 6.13 4.66
N PHE A 21 -17.82 4.97 4.64
CA PHE A 21 -18.19 3.83 5.43
C PHE A 21 -16.93 3.24 6.07
N THR A 22 -16.99 3.04 7.39
CA THR A 22 -15.89 2.49 8.19
C THR A 22 -16.39 1.26 8.92
N PHE A 23 -15.63 0.17 8.83
CA PHE A 23 -15.84 -1.05 9.59
C PHE A 23 -14.49 -1.50 10.18
N ARG A 24 -14.35 -1.36 11.50
CA ARG A 24 -13.21 -1.83 12.30
C ARG A 24 -13.75 -2.80 13.34
N GLY A 25 -13.46 -4.06 13.19
CA GLY A 25 -13.97 -5.11 14.05
C GLY A 25 -13.90 -6.46 13.37
N HIS A 26 -13.84 -7.50 14.18
CA HIS A 26 -13.86 -8.87 13.69
C HIS A 26 -15.22 -9.17 13.08
N PHE A 27 -15.22 -9.78 11.90
CA PHE A 27 -16.39 -10.41 11.36
C PHE A 27 -16.69 -11.62 12.23
N HIS A 28 -17.92 -11.75 12.74
CA HIS A 28 -18.30 -12.96 13.46
C HIS A 28 -18.22 -14.15 12.48
N GLY A 29 -17.29 -15.06 12.76
CA GLY A 29 -17.01 -16.24 11.95
C GLY A 29 -17.60 -17.51 12.56
N GLN A 30 -17.52 -18.62 11.83
CA GLN A 30 -18.01 -19.92 12.30
C GLN A 30 -17.07 -20.56 13.34
N GLU A 31 -15.81 -20.11 13.41
CA GLU A 31 -14.76 -20.70 14.25
C GLU A 31 -14.65 -20.08 15.65
N ASP A 32 -15.24 -18.90 15.89
CA ASP A 32 -15.26 -18.28 17.24
C ASP A 32 -16.16 -19.05 18.23
N ALA A 33 -16.86 -20.10 17.76
CA ALA A 33 -17.80 -20.90 18.55
C ALA A 33 -17.13 -21.93 19.48
N ASP A 34 -15.83 -22.21 19.30
CA ASP A 34 -15.12 -23.22 20.11
C ASP A 34 -14.43 -22.64 21.36
N ASP A 35 -14.33 -21.31 21.48
CA ASP A 35 -13.91 -20.66 22.73
C ASP A 35 -15.11 -20.55 23.69
N GLU A 36 -15.40 -21.65 24.38
CA GLU A 36 -16.48 -21.83 25.39
C GLU A 36 -16.51 -20.79 26.54
N GLU A 37 -15.65 -19.77 26.55
CA GLU A 37 -15.54 -18.76 27.61
C GLU A 37 -15.93 -17.32 27.19
N CYS A 38 -16.28 -17.06 25.93
CA CYS A 38 -16.78 -15.73 25.52
C CYS A 38 -18.32 -15.68 25.54
N ASP A 39 -18.90 -15.23 26.66
CA ASP A 39 -20.33 -14.88 26.83
C ASP A 39 -20.84 -13.77 25.85
N GLU A 40 -20.07 -13.38 24.82
CA GLU A 40 -20.36 -12.25 23.92
C GLU A 40 -21.38 -12.60 22.81
N ASP A 41 -21.58 -13.88 22.49
CA ASP A 41 -22.55 -14.32 21.49
C ASP A 41 -24.01 -14.01 21.89
N GLU A 42 -24.29 -13.78 23.17
CA GLU A 42 -25.62 -13.38 23.66
C GLU A 42 -26.04 -11.95 23.25
N ALA A 43 -25.13 -11.13 22.69
CA ALA A 43 -25.40 -9.72 22.38
C ALA A 43 -25.78 -9.45 20.91
N ARG A 44 -25.72 -10.43 20.00
CA ARG A 44 -26.03 -10.21 18.58
C ARG A 44 -27.52 -9.95 18.35
N LEU A 45 -27.85 -8.75 17.91
CA LEU A 45 -29.23 -8.41 17.54
C LEU A 45 -29.63 -9.13 16.24
N PRO A 46 -30.79 -9.83 16.20
CA PRO A 46 -31.27 -10.49 15.00
C PRO A 46 -31.70 -9.47 13.94
N TRP A 47 -32.00 -9.96 12.74
CA TRP A 47 -32.73 -9.16 11.76
C TRP A 47 -34.02 -8.59 12.37
N PRO A 48 -34.39 -7.33 12.09
CA PRO A 48 -35.67 -6.79 12.52
C PRO A 48 -36.84 -7.63 12.01
N ASP A 49 -37.82 -7.88 12.87
CA ASP A 49 -39.06 -8.53 12.49
C ASP A 49 -39.89 -7.58 11.61
N HIS A 50 -39.80 -7.79 10.29
CA HIS A 50 -40.45 -6.94 9.29
C HIS A 50 -40.99 -7.79 8.14
N PRO A 51 -42.25 -7.57 7.70
CA PRO A 51 -42.91 -8.43 6.71
C PRO A 51 -42.20 -8.45 5.36
N GLU A 52 -41.57 -7.35 4.96
CA GLU A 52 -40.86 -7.22 3.68
C GLU A 52 -39.39 -7.68 3.74
N ARG A 53 -38.90 -8.17 4.89
CA ARG A 53 -37.47 -8.50 5.08
C ARG A 53 -36.98 -9.47 4.01
N GLU A 54 -37.65 -10.61 3.86
CA GLU A 54 -37.21 -11.65 2.95
C GLU A 54 -37.30 -11.22 1.49
N ASP A 55 -38.35 -10.50 1.11
CA ASP A 55 -38.53 -10.01 -0.26
C ASP A 55 -37.42 -9.02 -0.66
N ILE A 56 -37.05 -8.12 0.25
CA ILE A 56 -35.95 -7.15 0.04
C ILE A 56 -34.62 -7.89 -0.14
N LEU A 57 -34.30 -8.83 0.77
CA LEU A 57 -33.04 -9.59 0.72
C LEU A 57 -32.98 -10.47 -0.53
N ARG A 58 -34.04 -11.20 -0.86
CA ARG A 58 -34.13 -12.04 -2.08
C ARG A 58 -33.94 -11.23 -3.35
N LYS A 59 -34.62 -10.08 -3.44
CA LYS A 59 -34.47 -9.18 -4.59
C LYS A 59 -33.01 -8.73 -4.74
N LEU A 60 -32.35 -8.36 -3.64
CA LEU A 60 -30.98 -7.86 -3.68
C LEU A 60 -29.97 -8.96 -4.01
N VAL A 61 -30.10 -10.16 -3.43
CA VAL A 61 -29.26 -11.31 -3.79
C VAL A 61 -29.37 -11.62 -5.28
N LYS A 62 -30.59 -11.67 -5.81
CA LYS A 62 -30.84 -11.86 -7.25
C LYS A 62 -30.21 -10.78 -8.13
N GLU A 63 -30.03 -9.56 -7.61
CA GLU A 63 -29.38 -8.46 -8.33
C GLU A 63 -27.84 -8.55 -8.34
N ILE A 64 -27.23 -9.45 -7.56
CA ILE A 64 -25.78 -9.61 -7.47
C ILE A 64 -25.26 -11.00 -7.87
N THR A 65 -26.09 -12.03 -7.80
CA THR A 65 -25.70 -13.39 -8.18
C THR A 65 -25.84 -13.63 -9.68
N ILE A 66 -25.12 -14.63 -10.21
CA ILE A 66 -25.13 -14.99 -11.64
C ILE A 66 -25.85 -16.31 -11.93
N SER A 67 -26.07 -17.15 -10.92
CA SER A 67 -26.72 -18.45 -11.05
C SER A 67 -27.72 -18.68 -9.91
N GLU A 68 -28.68 -19.60 -10.15
CA GLU A 68 -29.64 -20.02 -9.12
C GLU A 68 -28.96 -20.78 -7.97
N GLU A 69 -27.85 -21.47 -8.24
CA GLU A 69 -27.04 -22.16 -7.24
C GLU A 69 -26.37 -21.16 -6.30
N GLU A 70 -25.71 -20.14 -6.85
CA GLU A 70 -25.13 -19.05 -6.07
C GLU A 70 -26.23 -18.28 -5.30
N GLU A 71 -27.36 -17.96 -5.95
CA GLU A 71 -28.50 -17.34 -5.26
C GLU A 71 -28.96 -18.16 -4.05
N SER A 72 -29.05 -19.49 -4.20
CA SER A 72 -29.45 -20.37 -3.10
C SER A 72 -28.45 -20.38 -1.95
N GLU A 73 -27.15 -20.41 -2.26
CA GLU A 73 -26.06 -20.34 -1.27
C GLU A 73 -26.11 -19.03 -0.47
N TRP A 74 -26.19 -17.88 -1.15
CA TRP A 74 -26.32 -16.58 -0.49
C TRP A 74 -27.55 -16.50 0.41
N LEU A 75 -28.70 -17.00 -0.05
CA LEU A 75 -29.94 -16.96 0.72
C LEU A 75 -29.93 -17.88 1.93
N GLN A 76 -29.25 -19.01 1.84
CA GLN A 76 -29.06 -19.91 2.97
C GLN A 76 -28.32 -19.22 4.12
N GLU A 77 -27.30 -18.41 3.80
CA GLU A 77 -26.51 -17.68 4.80
C GLU A 77 -27.17 -16.38 5.27
N LEU A 78 -27.94 -15.71 4.41
CA LEU A 78 -28.48 -14.37 4.67
C LEU A 78 -29.86 -14.34 5.34
N LEU A 79 -30.74 -15.31 5.02
CA LEU A 79 -32.14 -15.31 5.49
C LEU A 79 -32.38 -15.76 6.94
N PRO A 80 -31.56 -16.61 7.58
CA PRO A 80 -31.77 -16.97 8.98
C PRO A 80 -31.95 -15.72 9.85
N PRO A 81 -32.91 -15.70 10.81
CA PRO A 81 -33.18 -14.52 11.64
C PRO A 81 -31.94 -13.98 12.37
N ASP A 82 -31.02 -14.87 12.69
CA ASP A 82 -29.75 -14.67 13.39
C ASP A 82 -28.54 -14.87 12.46
N ALA A 83 -28.68 -14.63 11.14
CA ALA A 83 -27.62 -14.77 10.14
C ALA A 83 -26.23 -14.41 10.69
N ARG A 84 -25.33 -15.40 10.73
CA ARG A 84 -24.07 -15.33 11.46
C ARG A 84 -22.92 -14.82 10.59
N LYS A 85 -22.93 -15.12 9.29
CA LYS A 85 -21.87 -14.74 8.36
C LYS A 85 -21.88 -13.25 8.03
N ASP A 86 -21.18 -12.48 8.85
CA ASP A 86 -21.05 -11.03 8.72
C ASP A 86 -20.54 -10.61 7.33
N VAL A 87 -19.70 -11.42 6.69
CA VAL A 87 -19.12 -11.16 5.36
C VAL A 87 -20.19 -11.10 4.26
N VAL A 88 -21.22 -11.94 4.36
CA VAL A 88 -22.37 -11.97 3.43
C VAL A 88 -23.21 -10.71 3.61
N ILE A 89 -23.56 -10.38 4.86
CA ILE A 89 -24.37 -9.21 5.21
C ILE A 89 -23.67 -7.92 4.78
N PHE A 90 -22.36 -7.87 4.99
CA PHE A 90 -21.52 -6.73 4.66
C PHE A 90 -21.41 -6.52 3.15
N SER A 91 -21.26 -7.59 2.38
CA SER A 91 -21.26 -7.54 0.91
C SER A 91 -22.53 -6.92 0.36
N VAL A 92 -23.69 -7.35 0.88
CA VAL A 92 -25.03 -6.84 0.53
C VAL A 92 -25.20 -5.36 0.91
N LEU A 93 -24.66 -4.97 2.06
CA LEU A 93 -24.66 -3.58 2.51
C LEU A 93 -23.86 -2.68 1.57
N LEU A 94 -22.62 -3.04 1.25
CA LEU A 94 -21.70 -2.16 0.51
C LEU A 94 -22.16 -1.88 -0.92
N ILE A 95 -22.59 -2.90 -1.67
CA ILE A 95 -23.14 -2.74 -3.03
C ILE A 95 -24.34 -1.80 -3.08
N SER A 96 -25.02 -1.64 -1.94
CA SER A 96 -26.23 -0.83 -1.82
C SER A 96 -25.92 0.65 -1.59
N LEU A 97 -24.65 1.04 -1.44
CA LEU A 97 -24.19 2.43 -1.21
C LEU A 97 -23.76 3.11 -2.53
N PRO A 98 -24.67 3.69 -3.34
CA PRO A 98 -24.35 4.16 -4.70
C PRO A 98 -23.43 5.39 -4.73
N ASN A 99 -23.29 6.03 -3.58
CA ASN A 99 -22.68 7.34 -3.40
C ASN A 99 -21.42 7.27 -2.52
N LEU A 100 -20.99 6.05 -2.18
CA LEU A 100 -19.80 5.77 -1.38
C LEU A 100 -18.56 6.29 -2.11
N ARG A 101 -17.76 7.09 -1.40
CA ARG A 101 -16.50 7.66 -1.88
C ARG A 101 -15.30 7.13 -1.13
N ARG A 102 -15.49 6.80 0.14
CA ARG A 102 -14.45 6.32 1.03
C ARG A 102 -14.90 5.06 1.73
N LEU A 103 -14.06 4.04 1.68
CA LEU A 103 -14.24 2.78 2.35
C LEU A 103 -13.03 2.54 3.26
N ASP A 104 -13.29 2.20 4.51
CA ASP A 104 -12.26 1.96 5.52
C ASP A 104 -12.57 0.65 6.25
N LEU A 105 -11.76 -0.37 5.99
CA LEU A 105 -12.04 -1.75 6.40
C LEU A 105 -10.89 -2.34 7.16
N GLU A 106 -11.22 -3.01 8.24
CA GLU A 106 -10.38 -4.04 8.84
C GLU A 106 -10.74 -5.39 8.21
N ILE A 107 -9.76 -6.03 7.59
CA ILE A 107 -9.89 -7.39 7.07
C ILE A 107 -9.50 -8.33 8.21
N SER A 108 -10.41 -9.22 8.58
CA SER A 108 -10.06 -10.46 9.27
C SER A 108 -9.79 -11.54 8.23
N ASN A 109 -9.04 -12.59 8.57
CA ASN A 109 -8.80 -13.72 7.67
C ASN A 109 -10.15 -14.27 7.16
N TYR A 110 -10.49 -13.98 5.90
CA TYR A 110 -11.72 -14.45 5.29
C TYR A 110 -11.46 -15.83 4.73
N GLU A 111 -12.01 -16.86 5.36
CA GLU A 111 -12.13 -18.16 4.70
C GLU A 111 -13.27 -18.19 3.67
N ASP A 112 -14.16 -17.20 3.72
CA ASP A 112 -15.38 -17.15 2.90
C ASP A 112 -15.24 -16.22 1.68
N ASP A 113 -15.45 -16.77 0.47
CA ASP A 113 -15.26 -16.11 -0.82
C ASP A 113 -16.33 -15.06 -1.20
N PHE A 114 -17.39 -14.85 -0.41
CA PHE A 114 -18.54 -14.02 -0.82
C PHE A 114 -18.16 -12.58 -1.18
N PHE A 115 -17.45 -11.90 -0.27
CA PHE A 115 -17.08 -10.50 -0.47
C PHE A 115 -16.01 -10.35 -1.54
N GLU A 116 -15.04 -11.25 -1.55
CA GLU A 116 -14.01 -11.31 -2.59
C GLU A 116 -14.63 -11.51 -3.97
N SER A 117 -15.55 -12.48 -4.12
CA SER A 117 -16.24 -12.77 -5.38
C SER A 117 -17.00 -11.56 -5.90
N VAL A 118 -17.73 -10.83 -5.03
CA VAL A 118 -18.42 -9.60 -5.41
C VAL A 118 -17.43 -8.53 -5.86
N LEU A 119 -16.37 -8.26 -5.09
CA LEU A 119 -15.36 -7.27 -5.46
C LEU A 119 -14.65 -7.62 -6.77
N ASN A 120 -14.26 -8.87 -6.96
CA ASN A 120 -13.63 -9.36 -8.20
C ASN A 120 -14.56 -9.21 -9.41
N ARG A 121 -15.87 -9.45 -9.22
CA ARG A 121 -16.89 -9.27 -10.26
C ARG A 121 -17.05 -7.81 -10.66
N VAL A 122 -17.12 -6.91 -9.67
CA VAL A 122 -17.17 -5.46 -9.91
C VAL A 122 -15.91 -4.98 -10.60
N ALA A 123 -14.74 -5.37 -10.08
CA ALA A 123 -13.43 -5.02 -10.64
C ALA A 123 -13.26 -5.50 -12.09
N SER A 124 -13.78 -6.69 -12.40
CA SER A 124 -13.72 -7.27 -13.75
C SER A 124 -14.88 -6.82 -14.65
N SER A 125 -15.81 -5.99 -14.13
CA SER A 125 -17.04 -5.61 -14.83
C SER A 125 -17.78 -6.82 -15.42
N THR A 126 -17.87 -7.92 -14.68
CA THR A 126 -18.61 -9.12 -15.09
C THR A 126 -20.07 -9.03 -14.65
N PRO A 127 -20.99 -9.78 -15.28
CA PRO A 127 -22.40 -9.77 -14.90
C PRO A 127 -22.60 -10.05 -13.41
N PRO A 128 -23.54 -9.38 -12.72
CA PRO A 128 -24.47 -8.37 -13.24
C PRO A 128 -23.93 -6.92 -13.22
N PHE A 129 -22.66 -6.71 -12.86
CA PHE A 129 -22.05 -5.38 -12.67
C PHE A 129 -21.51 -4.75 -13.97
N ASP A 130 -21.50 -5.51 -15.07
CA ASP A 130 -21.25 -5.02 -16.43
C ASP A 130 -22.28 -3.95 -16.85
N VAL A 131 -23.55 -4.17 -16.50
CA VAL A 131 -24.67 -3.25 -16.74
C VAL A 131 -24.92 -2.34 -15.54
N LYS A 132 -25.04 -2.92 -14.35
CA LYS A 132 -25.38 -2.18 -13.12
C LYS A 132 -24.10 -1.87 -12.34
N LYS A 133 -23.37 -0.86 -12.80
CA LYS A 133 -22.10 -0.46 -12.18
C LYS A 133 -22.31 0.04 -10.74
N VAL A 134 -21.57 -0.57 -9.80
CA VAL A 134 -21.46 -0.13 -8.40
C VAL A 134 -20.08 0.48 -8.16
N PHE A 135 -19.90 1.11 -6.99
CA PHE A 135 -18.63 1.77 -6.60
C PHE A 135 -18.10 2.81 -7.61
N THR A 136 -18.98 3.41 -8.42
CA THR A 136 -18.63 4.41 -9.44
C THR A 136 -18.11 5.73 -8.85
N GLN A 137 -18.29 5.94 -7.55
CA GLN A 137 -17.79 7.10 -6.82
C GLN A 137 -16.72 6.74 -5.78
N LEU A 138 -16.38 5.46 -5.62
CA LEU A 138 -15.44 5.00 -4.59
C LEU A 138 -14.02 5.37 -5.00
N THR A 139 -13.46 6.41 -4.39
CA THR A 139 -12.14 6.96 -4.72
C THR A 139 -11.05 6.49 -3.75
N ASP A 140 -11.43 6.17 -2.52
CA ASP A 140 -10.52 5.93 -1.41
C ASP A 140 -10.85 4.61 -0.72
N ILE A 141 -9.88 3.73 -0.61
CA ILE A 141 -10.01 2.46 0.12
C ILE A 141 -8.85 2.34 1.09
N MET A 142 -9.16 2.11 2.36
CA MET A 142 -8.23 1.62 3.37
C MET A 142 -8.56 0.17 3.69
N ILE A 143 -7.52 -0.64 3.67
CA ILE A 143 -7.52 -2.02 4.12
C ILE A 143 -6.51 -2.12 5.26
N ALA A 144 -7.00 -2.18 6.49
CA ALA A 144 -6.16 -2.53 7.62
C ALA A 144 -6.24 -4.01 7.90
N GLY A 145 -5.09 -4.59 8.20
CA GLY A 145 -5.03 -5.82 8.94
C GLY A 145 -5.40 -5.63 10.39
N ASP A 146 -5.62 -6.76 11.05
CA ASP A 146 -5.79 -6.87 12.48
C ASP A 146 -4.62 -6.19 13.20
N ASN A 147 -4.94 -5.61 14.35
CA ASN A 147 -3.94 -5.04 15.23
C ASN A 147 -3.22 -6.11 16.06
N ASP A 148 -3.65 -7.38 16.02
CA ASP A 148 -2.92 -8.49 16.63
C ASP A 148 -1.52 -8.68 16.02
N ARG A 149 -0.74 -9.61 16.56
CA ARG A 149 0.64 -9.91 16.19
C ARG A 149 0.77 -10.26 14.71
N TYR A 150 -0.14 -11.04 14.14
CA TYR A 150 0.03 -11.63 12.81
C TYR A 150 -0.38 -10.70 11.67
N PRO A 151 0.25 -10.82 10.49
CA PRO A 151 -0.19 -10.11 9.30
C PRO A 151 -1.56 -10.59 8.82
N THR A 152 -2.30 -9.68 8.20
CA THR A 152 -3.56 -10.02 7.56
C THR A 152 -3.37 -10.31 6.08
N GLN A 153 -4.05 -11.35 5.61
CA GLN A 153 -4.06 -11.71 4.20
C GLN A 153 -4.57 -10.57 3.31
N TYR A 154 -4.02 -10.46 2.10
CA TYR A 154 -4.29 -9.37 1.18
C TYR A 154 -4.94 -9.82 -0.14
N GLY A 155 -5.70 -10.93 -0.12
CA GLY A 155 -6.45 -11.44 -1.27
C GLY A 155 -7.33 -10.38 -1.95
N LEU A 156 -8.06 -9.58 -1.15
CA LEU A 156 -8.93 -8.50 -1.65
C LEU A 156 -8.16 -7.36 -2.32
N PHE A 157 -6.87 -7.21 -2.01
CA PHE A 157 -6.08 -6.07 -2.46
C PHE A 157 -6.00 -6.00 -3.99
N GLY A 158 -5.85 -7.16 -4.63
CA GLY A 158 -5.82 -7.25 -6.09
C GLY A 158 -7.12 -6.76 -6.74
N ALA A 159 -8.28 -7.09 -6.16
CA ALA A 159 -9.57 -6.63 -6.65
C ALA A 159 -9.72 -5.11 -6.49
N CYS A 160 -9.32 -4.57 -5.33
CA CYS A 160 -9.37 -3.13 -5.05
C CYS A 160 -8.51 -2.32 -6.03
N CYS A 161 -7.36 -2.85 -6.47
CA CYS A 161 -6.53 -2.20 -7.46
C CYS A 161 -7.20 -1.98 -8.82
N ARG A 162 -8.20 -2.81 -9.15
CA ARG A 162 -8.88 -2.84 -10.45
C ARG A 162 -10.23 -2.10 -10.45
N LEU A 163 -10.68 -1.61 -9.30
CA LEU A 163 -11.96 -0.90 -9.21
C LEU A 163 -11.91 0.42 -10.01
N PRO A 164 -12.95 0.74 -10.80
CA PRO A 164 -12.84 1.73 -11.88
C PRO A 164 -12.73 3.19 -11.42
N ALA A 165 -13.17 3.51 -10.19
CA ALA A 165 -13.17 4.86 -9.64
C ALA A 165 -12.08 5.10 -8.59
N VAL A 166 -11.38 4.03 -8.17
CA VAL A 166 -10.41 4.10 -7.06
C VAL A 166 -9.17 4.85 -7.50
N LYS A 167 -8.81 5.87 -6.73
CA LYS A 167 -7.64 6.71 -6.97
C LYS A 167 -6.57 6.49 -5.91
N ARG A 168 -6.97 6.15 -4.69
CA ARG A 168 -6.09 6.04 -3.54
C ARG A 168 -6.39 4.75 -2.80
N LEU A 169 -5.39 3.90 -2.70
CA LEU A 169 -5.47 2.61 -2.01
C LEU A 169 -4.43 2.58 -0.90
N TYR A 170 -4.90 2.29 0.30
CA TYR A 170 -4.10 2.24 1.52
C TYR A 170 -4.17 0.84 2.12
N GLY A 171 -3.02 0.31 2.51
CA GLY A 171 -2.85 -0.95 3.21
C GLY A 171 -2.11 -0.74 4.53
N HIS A 172 -2.54 -1.41 5.58
CA HIS A 172 -1.87 -1.44 6.87
C HIS A 172 -1.69 -2.90 7.31
N ARG A 173 -0.49 -3.32 7.70
CA ARG A 173 -0.24 -4.68 8.25
C ARG A 173 -0.67 -5.84 7.38
N LEU A 174 -0.58 -5.65 6.07
CA LEU A 174 -0.85 -6.69 5.08
C LEU A 174 0.36 -7.60 4.90
N GLY A 175 0.14 -8.91 4.90
CA GLY A 175 1.22 -9.89 4.69
C GLY A 175 0.73 -11.34 4.76
N ALA A 176 1.68 -12.26 4.81
CA ALA A 176 1.43 -13.69 5.02
C ALA A 176 2.16 -14.17 6.28
N GLU A 177 1.50 -14.99 7.09
CA GLU A 177 2.13 -15.65 8.24
C GLU A 177 3.24 -16.60 7.79
N GLU A 178 3.02 -17.29 6.67
CA GLU A 178 3.96 -18.22 6.06
C GLU A 178 4.49 -17.68 4.72
N ASP A 179 5.61 -18.21 4.26
CA ASP A 179 6.20 -17.84 2.97
C ASP A 179 5.46 -18.50 1.79
N HIS A 180 4.27 -17.97 1.48
CA HIS A 180 3.50 -18.37 0.31
C HIS A 180 2.85 -17.17 -0.39
N GLN A 181 2.69 -17.30 -1.71
CA GLN A 181 1.90 -16.37 -2.51
C GLN A 181 0.43 -16.42 -2.07
N GLN A 182 -0.20 -15.25 -1.96
CA GLN A 182 -1.64 -15.14 -1.66
C GLN A 182 -2.45 -14.71 -2.87
N LEU A 183 -1.81 -14.19 -3.92
CA LEU A 183 -2.50 -13.77 -5.12
C LEU A 183 -2.25 -14.75 -6.25
N SER A 184 -3.34 -15.16 -6.90
CA SER A 184 -3.24 -15.81 -8.19
C SER A 184 -3.10 -14.77 -9.29
N ALA A 185 -2.16 -14.98 -10.21
CA ALA A 185 -2.10 -14.16 -11.41
C ALA A 185 -3.47 -14.22 -12.11
N PRO A 186 -4.09 -13.07 -12.45
CA PRO A 186 -5.35 -13.09 -13.17
C PRO A 186 -5.14 -13.91 -14.44
N ALA A 187 -5.98 -14.93 -14.66
CA ALA A 187 -5.90 -15.77 -15.86
C ALA A 187 -5.83 -14.84 -17.06
N ALA A 188 -4.64 -14.77 -17.69
CA ALA A 188 -4.30 -13.69 -18.58
C ALA A 188 -5.37 -13.60 -19.66
N SER A 189 -6.24 -12.58 -19.57
CA SER A 189 -6.92 -12.08 -20.75
C SER A 189 -5.78 -11.62 -21.63
N THR A 190 -5.46 -12.45 -22.62
CA THR A 190 -4.37 -12.26 -23.57
C THR A 190 -4.70 -11.10 -24.50
N SER A 191 -4.99 -9.91 -23.95
CA SER A 191 -4.82 -8.66 -24.65
C SER A 191 -3.32 -8.46 -24.77
N ARG A 192 -2.76 -9.15 -25.75
CA ARG A 192 -1.44 -8.89 -26.32
C ARG A 192 -1.37 -7.38 -26.51
N ILE A 193 -0.57 -6.71 -25.68
CA ILE A 193 -0.18 -5.34 -25.93
C ILE A 193 0.51 -5.42 -27.29
N GLU A 194 -0.22 -5.07 -28.34
CA GLU A 194 0.36 -4.86 -29.66
C GLU A 194 1.31 -3.70 -29.48
N THR A 195 2.57 -3.99 -29.18
CA THR A 195 3.67 -3.13 -29.59
C THR A 195 3.40 -2.84 -31.07
N PRO A 196 3.15 -1.58 -31.45
CA PRO A 196 2.84 -1.26 -32.83
C PRO A 196 4.10 -1.57 -33.63
N GLU A 197 4.13 -2.74 -34.26
CA GLU A 197 5.08 -2.98 -35.32
C GLU A 197 4.78 -1.95 -36.42
N PRO A 198 5.80 -1.27 -36.96
CA PRO A 198 5.62 -0.33 -38.04
C PRO A 198 5.25 -1.11 -39.32
N HIS A 199 3.97 -1.44 -39.46
CA HIS A 199 3.44 -2.04 -40.67
C HIS A 199 3.25 -0.95 -41.73
N ASP A 200 4.14 -0.93 -42.72
CA ASP A 200 3.98 -0.24 -44.01
C ASP A 200 2.73 -0.77 -44.73
N SER A 201 1.58 -0.17 -44.47
CA SER A 201 0.31 -0.54 -45.10
C SER A 201 -0.27 0.65 -45.86
N LYS A 202 -0.26 0.53 -47.19
CA LYS A 202 -1.00 1.40 -48.12
C LYS A 202 -2.48 1.44 -47.72
N ALA A 203 -2.98 2.64 -47.44
CA ALA A 203 -4.36 2.92 -47.14
C ALA A 203 -5.30 2.46 -48.28
N SER A 204 -6.29 1.63 -47.95
CA SER A 204 -7.50 1.49 -48.76
C SER A 204 -8.51 2.52 -48.27
N PRO A 205 -9.10 3.35 -49.16
CA PRO A 205 -10.29 4.12 -48.84
C PRO A 205 -11.49 3.15 -48.83
N ASP A 206 -12.56 3.50 -48.12
CA ASP A 206 -13.90 2.88 -48.16
C ASP A 206 -14.26 1.82 -47.08
N ASP A 207 -14.05 2.10 -45.79
CA ASP A 207 -14.89 1.48 -44.75
C ASP A 207 -15.38 2.49 -43.69
N PRO A 208 -16.66 2.93 -43.74
CA PRO A 208 -17.24 3.92 -42.83
C PRO A 208 -17.95 3.29 -41.61
N SER A 209 -17.35 2.26 -40.99
CA SER A 209 -17.96 1.55 -39.85
C SER A 209 -17.02 1.37 -38.66
N GLN A 210 -16.26 2.40 -38.28
CA GLN A 210 -15.62 2.45 -36.96
C GLN A 210 -16.53 3.23 -36.00
N SER A 211 -17.49 2.50 -35.42
CA SER A 211 -18.15 2.92 -34.19
C SER A 211 -17.06 3.10 -33.13
N GLY A 212 -16.81 4.36 -32.75
CA GLY A 212 -15.90 4.70 -31.67
C GLY A 212 -16.38 4.03 -30.38
N GLU A 213 -15.73 2.94 -30.01
CA GLU A 213 -15.55 2.60 -28.61
C GLU A 213 -14.85 3.81 -28.00
N LEU A 214 -15.65 4.71 -27.41
CA LEU A 214 -15.14 5.65 -26.42
C LEU A 214 -14.43 4.79 -25.39
N GLY A 215 -13.11 4.68 -25.53
CA GLY A 215 -12.24 4.06 -24.57
C GLY A 215 -12.52 4.76 -23.25
N ALA A 216 -13.36 4.11 -22.43
CA ALA A 216 -13.64 4.54 -21.09
C ALA A 216 -12.29 4.58 -20.42
N THR A 217 -11.76 5.80 -20.28
CA THR A 217 -10.50 6.10 -19.66
C THR A 217 -10.70 5.76 -18.20
N THR A 218 -10.55 4.48 -17.88
CA THR A 218 -10.60 3.98 -16.53
C THR A 218 -9.44 4.64 -15.81
N PHE A 219 -9.79 5.56 -14.90
CA PHE A 219 -8.83 6.26 -14.07
C PHE A 219 -8.09 5.20 -13.24
N GLY A 220 -6.76 5.18 -13.35
CA GLY A 220 -5.93 4.29 -12.55
C GLY A 220 -5.68 4.84 -11.16
N ILE A 221 -5.25 3.98 -10.24
CA ILE A 221 -4.76 4.38 -8.93
C ILE A 221 -3.62 5.38 -9.08
N GLU A 222 -3.80 6.56 -8.49
CA GLU A 222 -2.83 7.65 -8.48
C GLU A 222 -1.87 7.51 -7.29
N THR A 223 -2.36 6.97 -6.17
CA THR A 223 -1.58 6.75 -4.92
C THR A 223 -1.81 5.36 -4.38
N LEU A 224 -0.73 4.60 -4.24
CA LEU A 224 -0.69 3.36 -3.47
C LEU A 224 0.16 3.59 -2.22
N GLU A 225 -0.36 3.25 -1.05
CA GLU A 225 0.39 3.32 0.19
C GLU A 225 0.20 2.06 1.02
N LEU A 226 1.30 1.39 1.34
CA LEU A 226 1.36 0.20 2.16
C LEU A 226 2.23 0.53 3.37
N ARG A 227 1.65 0.46 4.57
CA ARG A 227 2.37 0.67 5.83
C ARG A 227 2.43 -0.59 6.64
N ASP A 228 3.58 -0.79 7.27
CA ASP A 228 3.86 -1.94 8.12
C ASP A 228 3.48 -3.25 7.44
N SER A 229 3.63 -3.33 6.11
CA SER A 229 3.14 -4.44 5.29
C SER A 229 4.31 -5.19 4.68
N LYS A 230 4.18 -6.50 4.50
CA LYS A 230 5.22 -7.36 3.95
C LYS A 230 4.59 -8.39 3.00
N LEU A 231 4.46 -7.97 1.76
CA LEU A 231 3.88 -8.79 0.70
C LEU A 231 4.89 -9.84 0.20
N HIS A 232 4.38 -11.02 -0.16
CA HIS A 232 5.16 -12.07 -0.80
C HIS A 232 5.77 -11.61 -2.13
N HIS A 233 7.00 -12.02 -2.40
CA HIS A 233 7.76 -11.52 -3.54
C HIS A 233 7.13 -11.87 -4.90
N ASP A 234 6.45 -13.02 -5.00
CA ASP A 234 5.70 -13.41 -6.20
C ASP A 234 4.40 -12.61 -6.40
N ASP A 235 3.88 -11.98 -5.33
CA ASP A 235 2.68 -11.14 -5.41
C ASP A 235 3.01 -9.69 -5.77
N LEU A 236 4.26 -9.25 -5.58
CA LEU A 236 4.67 -7.87 -5.89
C LEU A 236 4.39 -7.49 -7.36
N PRO A 237 4.73 -8.32 -8.37
CA PRO A 237 4.39 -8.01 -9.76
C PRO A 237 2.88 -7.95 -10.01
N ILE A 238 2.06 -8.71 -9.28
CA ILE A 238 0.60 -8.70 -9.41
C ILE A 238 0.04 -7.39 -8.85
N VAL A 239 0.44 -7.03 -7.63
CA VAL A 239 -0.01 -5.80 -6.95
C VAL A 239 0.46 -4.57 -7.71
N PHE A 240 1.77 -4.43 -7.96
CA PHE A 240 2.27 -3.25 -8.66
C PHE A 240 1.87 -3.25 -10.14
N GLY A 241 1.80 -4.40 -10.80
CA GLY A 241 1.37 -4.53 -12.20
C GLY A 241 -0.09 -4.17 -12.45
N SER A 242 -0.93 -4.23 -11.43
CA SER A 242 -2.33 -3.80 -11.52
C SER A 242 -2.51 -2.27 -11.56
N LEU A 243 -1.50 -1.51 -11.14
CA LEU A 243 -1.52 -0.05 -11.23
C LEU A 243 -1.26 0.37 -12.68
N ARG A 244 -1.96 1.37 -13.18
CA ARG A 244 -1.80 1.80 -14.58
C ARG A 244 -0.77 2.91 -14.78
N SER A 245 -0.80 3.92 -13.91
CA SER A 245 0.07 5.09 -13.98
C SER A 245 0.09 5.81 -12.63
N PRO A 246 0.60 5.16 -11.57
CA PRO A 246 0.64 5.75 -10.25
C PRO A 246 1.62 6.92 -10.22
N HIS A 247 1.24 7.99 -9.52
CA HIS A 247 2.12 9.14 -9.28
C HIS A 247 2.88 9.01 -7.95
N THR A 248 2.28 8.32 -6.99
CA THR A 248 2.83 8.12 -5.66
C THR A 248 2.75 6.64 -5.27
N ILE A 249 3.88 6.08 -4.86
CA ILE A 249 3.95 4.77 -4.21
C ILE A 249 4.67 4.95 -2.88
N ILE A 250 4.05 4.51 -1.80
CA ILE A 250 4.65 4.44 -0.47
C ILE A 250 4.61 2.98 -0.06
N TYR A 251 5.76 2.38 0.17
CA TYR A 251 5.87 1.02 0.69
C TYR A 251 6.81 1.01 1.90
N GLN A 252 6.22 1.01 3.09
CA GLN A 252 6.92 0.81 4.34
C GLN A 252 6.83 -0.68 4.69
N ILE A 253 7.95 -1.36 4.52
CA ILE A 253 8.09 -2.78 4.86
C ILE A 253 8.11 -2.92 6.38
N GLY A 254 7.24 -3.75 6.93
CA GLY A 254 7.22 -3.97 8.37
C GLY A 254 6.53 -5.26 8.74
N ASN A 255 5.95 -5.28 9.92
CA ASN A 255 5.36 -6.44 10.54
C ASN A 255 6.34 -7.62 10.65
N SER A 256 7.16 -7.59 11.70
CA SER A 256 8.12 -8.65 12.04
C SER A 256 7.52 -10.07 12.10
N TRP A 257 6.20 -10.20 12.17
CA TRP A 257 5.47 -11.47 12.22
C TRP A 257 5.04 -12.00 10.86
N ALA A 258 5.25 -11.24 9.79
CA ALA A 258 5.18 -11.77 8.44
C ALA A 258 6.50 -12.47 8.09
N TRP A 259 6.48 -13.80 7.98
CA TRP A 259 7.68 -14.61 7.75
C TRP A 259 8.07 -14.75 6.27
N THR A 260 7.69 -13.78 5.45
CA THR A 260 8.13 -13.66 4.06
C THR A 260 9.54 -13.09 3.97
N PRO A 261 10.44 -13.60 3.10
CA PRO A 261 11.74 -12.98 2.87
C PRO A 261 11.66 -11.60 2.23
N ILE A 262 12.51 -10.67 2.66
CA ILE A 262 12.68 -9.37 2.01
C ILE A 262 13.67 -9.51 0.85
N ARG A 263 13.19 -9.25 -0.36
CA ARG A 263 14.02 -9.22 -1.58
C ARG A 263 13.99 -7.83 -2.18
N THR A 264 14.88 -6.96 -1.72
CA THR A 264 14.98 -5.55 -2.15
C THR A 264 15.05 -5.39 -3.68
N PRO A 265 15.79 -6.22 -4.46
CA PRO A 265 15.78 -6.08 -5.92
C PRO A 265 14.44 -6.50 -6.54
N ALA A 266 13.74 -7.48 -5.97
CA ALA A 266 12.43 -7.93 -6.45
C ALA A 266 11.36 -6.85 -6.21
N ILE A 267 11.40 -6.19 -5.06
CA ILE A 267 10.55 -5.04 -4.73
C ILE A 267 10.77 -3.92 -5.75
N LEU A 268 12.01 -3.49 -5.96
CA LEU A 268 12.25 -2.39 -6.87
C LEU A 268 11.94 -2.75 -8.33
N SER A 269 12.26 -3.98 -8.76
CA SER A 269 11.93 -4.47 -10.09
C SER A 269 10.43 -4.42 -10.36
N SER A 270 9.61 -4.83 -9.39
CA SER A 270 8.15 -4.81 -9.52
C SER A 270 7.60 -3.38 -9.60
N ILE A 271 8.21 -2.41 -8.90
CA ILE A 271 7.82 -1.00 -8.96
C ILE A 271 8.33 -0.33 -10.26
N SER A 272 9.43 -0.83 -10.84
CA SER A 272 10.12 -0.22 -11.99
C SER A 272 9.29 -0.17 -13.28
N ILE A 273 8.23 -0.98 -13.37
CA ILE A 273 7.25 -0.90 -14.46
C ILE A 273 6.59 0.50 -14.55
N HIS A 274 6.61 1.28 -13.46
CA HIS A 274 6.09 2.65 -13.36
C HIS A 274 7.16 3.73 -13.47
N ALA A 275 8.37 3.39 -13.92
CA ALA A 275 9.51 4.31 -13.99
C ALA A 275 9.25 5.63 -14.74
N THR A 276 8.31 5.62 -15.69
CA THR A 276 7.97 6.77 -16.54
C THR A 276 6.83 7.64 -16.02
N SER A 277 6.08 7.16 -15.02
CA SER A 277 4.90 7.84 -14.45
C SER A 277 5.08 8.21 -12.97
N LEU A 278 5.84 7.42 -12.23
CA LEU A 278 6.04 7.56 -10.79
C LEU A 278 6.88 8.79 -10.45
N ARG A 279 6.28 9.74 -9.71
CA ARG A 279 6.93 11.01 -9.32
C ARG A 279 7.41 11.02 -7.88
N ARG A 280 6.71 10.31 -7.00
CA ARG A 280 6.97 10.22 -5.57
C ARG A 280 7.07 8.77 -5.16
N LEU A 281 8.22 8.37 -4.63
CA LEU A 281 8.46 7.02 -4.15
C LEU A 281 8.93 7.10 -2.70
N ALA A 282 8.24 6.40 -1.81
CA ALA A 282 8.76 6.09 -0.48
C ALA A 282 8.99 4.58 -0.37
N ILE A 283 10.23 4.16 -0.10
CA ILE A 283 10.54 2.78 0.26
C ILE A 283 11.31 2.81 1.58
N GLU A 284 10.62 2.44 2.64
CA GLU A 284 11.16 2.47 4.01
C GLU A 284 10.89 1.15 4.72
N HIS A 285 11.37 1.04 5.95
CA HIS A 285 11.09 -0.11 6.80
C HIS A 285 10.75 0.36 8.23
N GLU A 286 10.08 -0.49 9.00
CA GLU A 286 9.84 -0.23 10.44
C GLU A 286 11.16 -0.08 11.22
N ALA A 287 11.12 0.60 12.36
CA ALA A 287 12.33 0.99 13.09
C ALA A 287 13.12 -0.18 13.69
N TYR A 288 12.45 -1.29 14.04
CA TYR A 288 13.10 -2.47 14.65
C TYR A 288 13.66 -3.45 13.63
N TYR A 289 13.20 -3.35 12.39
CA TYR A 289 13.43 -4.30 11.30
C TYR A 289 14.31 -3.60 10.24
N PRO A 290 15.09 -4.31 9.41
CA PRO A 290 14.91 -5.73 9.15
C PRO A 290 15.94 -6.70 9.72
N PHE A 291 17.04 -6.24 10.31
CA PHE A 291 18.17 -7.17 10.59
C PHE A 291 18.81 -6.99 11.96
N THR A 292 18.09 -6.43 12.94
CA THR A 292 18.61 -6.39 14.32
C THR A 292 18.88 -7.80 14.87
N GLU A 293 18.15 -8.81 14.38
CA GLU A 293 18.30 -10.23 14.71
C GLU A 293 19.07 -11.06 13.66
N GLY A 294 19.58 -10.41 12.60
CA GLY A 294 20.24 -11.06 11.46
C GLY A 294 19.39 -11.09 10.20
N ILE A 295 20.01 -11.45 9.07
CA ILE A 295 19.36 -11.67 7.78
C ILE A 295 18.94 -13.14 7.70
N ASN A 296 17.73 -13.44 7.27
CA ASN A 296 17.35 -14.81 6.96
C ASN A 296 18.10 -15.28 5.70
N ASP A 297 18.43 -16.57 5.60
CA ASP A 297 19.20 -17.09 4.46
C ASP A 297 18.54 -16.79 3.08
N ASP A 298 17.22 -16.58 3.06
CA ASP A 298 16.42 -16.30 1.86
C ASP A 298 16.18 -14.82 1.55
N ASP A 299 16.58 -13.91 2.46
CA ASP A 299 16.51 -12.48 2.24
C ASP A 299 17.57 -12.04 1.22
N ASN A 300 17.19 -11.16 0.29
CA ASN A 300 18.12 -10.45 -0.57
C ASN A 300 18.04 -8.95 -0.29
N VAL A 301 19.08 -8.44 0.34
CA VAL A 301 19.21 -7.05 0.78
C VAL A 301 20.37 -6.35 0.11
N ASP A 302 20.54 -6.64 -1.17
CA ASP A 302 21.47 -5.93 -2.05
C ASP A 302 21.05 -4.46 -2.23
N PRO A 303 22.01 -3.54 -2.37
CA PRO A 303 21.69 -2.15 -2.71
C PRO A 303 20.97 -2.08 -4.06
N VAL A 304 19.98 -1.19 -4.16
CA VAL A 304 19.19 -0.99 -5.38
C VAL A 304 19.45 0.37 -6.03
N SER A 305 19.23 0.46 -7.35
CA SER A 305 19.40 1.68 -8.12
C SER A 305 18.07 2.22 -8.64
N PHE A 306 17.84 3.51 -8.39
CA PHE A 306 16.68 4.27 -8.83
C PHE A 306 16.92 5.03 -10.15
N ILE A 307 18.07 4.85 -10.82
CA ILE A 307 18.42 5.60 -12.03
C ILE A 307 17.42 5.41 -13.18
N GLY A 308 16.75 4.26 -13.22
CA GLY A 308 15.73 3.94 -14.22
C GLY A 308 14.44 4.73 -14.07
N PHE A 309 14.16 5.30 -12.89
CA PHE A 309 12.93 6.04 -12.61
C PHE A 309 13.01 7.48 -13.12
N ILE A 310 12.90 7.64 -14.43
CA ILE A 310 13.11 8.92 -15.13
C ILE A 310 12.11 10.03 -14.74
N ALA A 311 10.94 9.69 -14.21
CA ALA A 311 9.93 10.65 -13.75
C ALA A 311 10.06 10.98 -12.25
N LEU A 312 10.92 10.27 -11.52
CA LEU A 312 11.01 10.39 -10.06
C LEU A 312 11.66 11.72 -9.68
N THR A 313 10.92 12.50 -8.90
CA THR A 313 11.35 13.82 -8.41
C THR A 313 11.50 13.84 -6.90
N HIS A 314 10.76 12.98 -6.19
CA HIS A 314 10.81 12.90 -4.73
C HIS A 314 11.04 11.45 -4.29
N LEU A 315 12.13 11.21 -3.58
CA LEU A 315 12.48 9.90 -3.05
C LEU A 315 12.57 9.97 -1.53
N ARG A 316 11.76 9.17 -0.83
CA ARG A 316 11.89 8.87 0.59
C ARG A 316 12.43 7.45 0.72
N VAL A 317 13.58 7.26 1.34
CA VAL A 317 14.27 5.97 1.28
C VAL A 317 15.03 5.68 2.57
N ALA A 318 14.91 4.44 3.06
CA ALA A 318 15.75 3.99 4.15
C ALA A 318 17.17 3.64 3.63
N PRO A 319 18.24 3.91 4.39
CA PRO A 319 19.63 3.64 3.99
C PRO A 319 19.88 2.23 3.47
N LEU A 320 19.17 1.23 4.02
CA LEU A 320 19.24 -0.16 3.57
C LEU A 320 19.08 -0.31 2.05
N PHE A 321 18.17 0.41 1.41
CA PHE A 321 17.95 0.28 -0.03
C PHE A 321 19.08 0.90 -0.86
N LEU A 322 19.85 1.84 -0.30
CA LEU A 322 20.94 2.51 -1.02
C LEU A 322 22.28 1.77 -0.87
N PHE A 323 22.50 1.17 0.30
CA PHE A 323 23.79 0.56 0.67
C PHE A 323 23.71 -0.97 0.77
N GLY A 324 22.52 -1.53 0.92
CA GLY A 324 22.33 -2.94 1.24
C GLY A 324 22.79 -3.26 2.66
N HIS A 325 22.58 -4.51 3.09
CA HIS A 325 22.99 -4.90 4.44
C HIS A 325 24.51 -4.91 4.61
N GLU A 326 25.25 -5.46 3.65
CA GLU A 326 26.71 -5.62 3.79
C GLU A 326 27.41 -4.28 4.03
N ASP A 327 27.18 -3.26 3.19
CA ASP A 327 27.83 -1.96 3.36
C ASP A 327 27.34 -1.21 4.61
N LEU A 328 26.12 -1.50 5.09
CA LEU A 328 25.64 -0.89 6.33
C LEU A 328 26.40 -1.42 7.54
N TYR A 329 26.63 -2.73 7.63
CA TYR A 329 27.21 -3.36 8.83
C TYR A 329 28.73 -3.56 8.75
N SER A 330 29.28 -3.70 7.54
CA SER A 330 30.71 -3.87 7.29
C SER A 330 31.33 -2.54 6.86
N VAL A 331 31.95 -1.83 7.81
CA VAL A 331 32.65 -0.57 7.51
C VAL A 331 33.82 -0.86 6.55
N PRO A 332 33.80 -0.35 5.30
CA PRO A 332 34.90 -0.58 4.38
C PRO A 332 36.16 0.14 4.87
N GLU A 333 37.32 -0.48 4.65
CA GLU A 333 38.59 0.18 4.96
C GLU A 333 38.75 1.45 4.12
N PRO A 334 39.24 2.57 4.68
CA PRO A 334 39.46 3.80 3.92
C PRO A 334 40.40 3.57 2.73
N TRP A 335 40.03 4.10 1.57
CA TRP A 335 40.72 3.97 0.28
C TRP A 335 40.74 2.56 -0.31
N SER A 336 39.93 1.64 0.24
CA SER A 336 39.79 0.29 -0.32
C SER A 336 38.93 0.28 -1.59
N GLU A 337 39.04 -0.81 -2.35
CA GLU A 337 38.13 -1.10 -3.46
C GLU A 337 36.68 -1.21 -2.99
N ALA A 338 36.44 -1.72 -1.77
CA ALA A 338 35.11 -1.82 -1.17
C ALA A 338 34.49 -0.44 -0.93
N GLU A 339 35.23 0.50 -0.32
CA GLU A 339 34.76 1.88 -0.12
C GLU A 339 34.48 2.54 -1.49
N THR A 340 35.38 2.37 -2.44
CA THR A 340 35.22 2.92 -3.80
C THR A 340 33.97 2.36 -4.50
N SER A 341 33.71 1.06 -4.35
CA SER A 341 32.54 0.39 -4.90
C SER A 341 31.24 0.92 -4.27
N MET A 342 31.18 1.00 -2.94
CA MET A 342 30.05 1.59 -2.21
C MET A 342 29.75 3.02 -2.67
N LEU A 343 30.78 3.88 -2.75
CA LEU A 343 30.62 5.26 -3.20
C LEU A 343 30.14 5.35 -4.65
N ASN A 344 30.67 4.51 -5.54
CA ASN A 344 30.25 4.47 -6.94
C ASN A 344 28.81 3.97 -7.11
N ARG A 345 28.38 2.98 -6.30
CA ARG A 345 26.98 2.56 -6.25
C ARG A 345 26.06 3.71 -5.89
N LEU A 346 26.33 4.43 -4.80
CA LEU A 346 25.52 5.59 -4.39
C LEU A 346 25.44 6.67 -5.47
N ARG A 347 26.58 7.01 -6.09
CA ARG A 347 26.65 8.00 -7.19
C ARG A 347 25.80 7.62 -8.40
N GLY A 348 25.71 6.32 -8.71
CA GLY A 348 24.92 5.77 -9.81
C GLY A 348 23.52 5.29 -9.40
N ALA A 349 23.12 5.47 -8.15
CA ALA A 349 21.84 4.97 -7.63
C ALA A 349 20.69 5.95 -7.81
N LEU A 350 20.95 7.25 -7.94
CA LEU A 350 19.89 8.27 -7.94
C LEU A 350 19.58 8.76 -9.36
N PRO A 351 18.31 9.00 -9.71
CA PRO A 351 17.96 9.54 -11.02
C PRO A 351 18.30 11.03 -11.11
N ILE A 352 18.70 11.47 -12.30
CA ILE A 352 19.05 12.88 -12.56
C ILE A 352 17.88 13.85 -12.36
N SER A 353 16.64 13.36 -12.43
CA SER A 353 15.40 14.12 -12.22
C SER A 353 15.10 14.40 -10.75
N LEU A 354 15.84 13.81 -9.81
CA LEU A 354 15.56 13.89 -8.39
C LEU A 354 15.70 15.34 -7.87
N GLU A 355 14.64 15.85 -7.25
CA GLU A 355 14.57 17.19 -6.67
C GLU A 355 14.60 17.17 -5.14
N SER A 356 14.02 16.14 -4.51
CA SER A 356 13.98 15.95 -3.06
C SER A 356 14.39 14.54 -2.66
N LEU A 357 15.38 14.44 -1.77
CA LEU A 357 15.84 13.19 -1.17
C LEU A 357 15.58 13.22 0.33
N HIS A 358 14.80 12.27 0.82
CA HIS A 358 14.47 12.12 2.23
C HIS A 358 14.98 10.77 2.72
N ILE A 359 16.01 10.79 3.56
CA ILE A 359 16.58 9.61 4.20
C ILE A 359 15.86 9.36 5.52
N THR A 360 15.16 8.23 5.61
CA THR A 360 14.45 7.79 6.81
C THR A 360 15.34 6.92 7.67
N ASN A 361 15.03 6.75 8.96
CA ASN A 361 15.89 6.01 9.91
C ASN A 361 17.36 6.51 9.83
N ALA A 362 17.54 7.83 9.74
CA ALA A 362 18.83 8.47 9.55
C ALA A 362 19.72 8.46 10.79
N ASP A 363 19.19 8.04 11.95
CA ASP A 363 19.98 7.78 13.14
C ASP A 363 21.07 6.73 12.87
N PHE A 364 20.77 5.71 12.03
CA PHE A 364 21.78 4.79 11.52
C PHE A 364 22.87 5.54 10.78
N VAL A 365 22.56 6.40 9.81
CA VAL A 365 23.55 7.12 8.97
C VAL A 365 24.61 7.87 9.76
N PHE A 366 24.24 8.44 10.91
CA PHE A 366 25.14 9.31 11.68
C PHE A 366 25.65 8.70 12.99
N SER A 367 25.24 7.48 13.33
CA SER A 367 25.74 6.79 14.52
C SER A 367 27.25 6.55 14.44
N GLY A 368 27.89 6.31 15.59
CA GLY A 368 29.33 6.02 15.63
C GLY A 368 29.75 4.81 14.77
N ARG A 369 28.91 3.78 14.70
CA ARG A 369 29.18 2.54 13.96
C ARG A 369 29.08 2.71 12.45
N TYR A 370 28.26 3.67 12.00
CA TYR A 370 27.86 3.80 10.59
C TYR A 370 28.30 5.15 9.98
N ALA A 371 29.26 5.82 10.61
CA ALA A 371 29.70 7.16 10.20
C ALA A 371 30.23 7.23 8.75
N HIS A 372 30.66 6.09 8.17
CA HIS A 372 31.04 5.98 6.77
C HIS A 372 29.88 6.24 5.81
N ILE A 373 28.64 5.95 6.22
CA ILE A 373 27.43 6.24 5.43
C ILE A 373 27.21 7.75 5.36
N GLY A 374 27.33 8.46 6.49
CA GLY A 374 27.33 9.93 6.51
C GLY A 374 28.42 10.51 5.59
N LYS A 375 29.61 9.89 5.57
CA LYS A 375 30.69 10.30 4.67
C LYS A 375 30.36 10.09 3.19
N ALA A 376 29.64 9.01 2.85
CA ALA A 376 29.19 8.76 1.49
C ALA A 376 28.26 9.88 0.98
N PHE A 377 27.37 10.40 1.83
CA PHE A 377 26.53 11.56 1.48
C PHE A 377 27.35 12.84 1.28
N GLU A 378 28.41 13.08 2.07
CA GLU A 378 29.31 14.22 1.81
C GLU A 378 29.96 14.14 0.43
N VAL A 379 30.37 12.93 0.02
CA VAL A 379 30.99 12.69 -1.27
C VAL A 379 29.99 12.89 -2.40
N LEU A 380 28.76 12.41 -2.24
CA LEU A 380 27.66 12.63 -3.19
C LEU A 380 27.38 14.12 -3.39
N LEU A 381 27.25 14.89 -2.30
CA LEU A 381 26.95 16.32 -2.34
C LEU A 381 28.05 17.15 -3.02
N ARG A 382 29.32 16.77 -2.83
CA ARG A 382 30.46 17.40 -3.50
C ARG A 382 30.50 17.12 -5.00
N GLN A 383 29.79 16.08 -5.46
CA GLN A 383 29.72 15.67 -6.87
C GLN A 383 28.32 15.95 -7.43
N ARG A 384 27.99 17.24 -7.52
CA ARG A 384 26.67 17.71 -7.96
C ARG A 384 26.22 17.15 -9.30
N ASP A 385 27.14 16.80 -10.20
CA ASP A 385 26.84 16.22 -11.51
C ASP A 385 26.07 14.88 -11.40
N CYS A 386 26.17 14.17 -10.28
CA CYS A 386 25.42 12.93 -10.03
C CYS A 386 23.94 13.20 -9.68
N VAL A 387 23.63 14.35 -9.09
CA VAL A 387 22.28 14.74 -8.64
C VAL A 387 22.01 16.22 -8.96
N PRO A 388 22.05 16.61 -10.25
CA PRO A 388 22.13 18.02 -10.65
C PRO A 388 20.90 18.83 -10.25
N ASN A 389 19.74 18.18 -10.14
CA ASN A 389 18.46 18.80 -9.82
C ASN A 389 18.08 18.75 -8.33
N LEU A 390 18.92 18.15 -7.48
CA LEU A 390 18.62 18.04 -6.05
C LEU A 390 18.56 19.42 -5.41
N ARG A 391 17.44 19.71 -4.75
CA ARG A 391 17.15 20.99 -4.08
C ARG A 391 16.88 20.81 -2.60
N GLU A 392 16.43 19.62 -2.20
CA GLU A 392 16.08 19.32 -0.82
C GLU A 392 16.71 18.00 -0.37
N LEU A 393 17.30 18.02 0.84
CA LEU A 393 17.82 16.85 1.52
C LEU A 393 17.30 16.79 2.96
N VAL A 394 16.57 15.74 3.32
CA VAL A 394 16.02 15.58 4.67
C VAL A 394 16.59 14.31 5.29
N PHE A 395 17.06 14.41 6.53
CA PHE A 395 17.44 13.26 7.35
C PHE A 395 16.44 13.13 8.50
N GLU A 396 15.60 12.09 8.50
CA GLU A 396 14.61 11.78 9.54
C GLU A 396 15.10 10.62 10.40
N GLY A 397 15.22 10.81 11.72
CA GLY A 397 15.67 9.78 12.66
C GLY A 397 15.63 10.28 14.11
N GLU A 398 16.03 9.46 15.08
CA GLU A 398 15.93 9.85 16.50
C GLU A 398 16.97 10.91 16.93
N PHE A 399 18.18 10.88 16.35
CA PHE A 399 19.30 11.78 16.68
C PHE A 399 19.62 11.91 18.19
N LYS A 400 19.57 10.81 18.95
CA LYS A 400 19.80 10.82 20.42
C LYS A 400 21.19 11.29 20.84
N GLU A 401 22.22 10.96 20.06
CA GLU A 401 23.62 11.25 20.42
C GLU A 401 24.09 12.61 19.91
N LYS A 402 24.76 13.39 20.77
CA LYS A 402 25.40 14.66 20.38
C LYS A 402 26.35 14.51 19.19
N LYS A 403 27.09 13.39 19.10
CA LYS A 403 28.01 13.11 17.99
C LYS A 403 27.24 12.88 16.67
N SER A 404 26.11 12.19 16.70
CA SER A 404 25.26 12.01 15.53
C SER A 404 24.70 13.35 15.04
N ILE A 405 24.25 14.21 15.96
CA ILE A 405 23.80 15.59 15.62
C ILE A 405 24.94 16.38 14.96
N GLN A 406 26.16 16.31 15.50
CA GLN A 406 27.33 17.00 14.92
C GLN A 406 27.67 16.51 13.52
N ARG A 407 27.61 15.20 13.27
CA ARG A 407 27.84 14.63 11.93
C ARG A 407 26.74 15.02 10.95
N ALA A 408 25.48 14.96 11.36
CA ALA A 408 24.37 15.43 10.53
C ALA A 408 24.54 16.92 10.17
N ALA A 409 24.92 17.76 11.14
CA ALA A 409 25.20 19.18 10.92
C ALA A 409 26.34 19.41 9.92
N GLN A 410 27.38 18.57 9.95
CA GLN A 410 28.48 18.64 8.97
C GLN A 410 28.00 18.35 7.54
N VAL A 411 27.18 17.30 7.35
CA VAL A 411 26.62 16.97 6.03
C VAL A 411 25.66 18.06 5.55
N ILE A 412 24.82 18.59 6.45
CA ILE A 412 23.91 19.72 6.16
C ILE A 412 24.70 20.95 5.72
N GLY A 413 25.78 21.31 6.42
CA GLY A 413 26.63 22.45 6.03
C GLY A 413 27.22 22.28 4.62
N ILE A 414 27.67 21.06 4.27
CA ILE A 414 28.16 20.76 2.91
C ILE A 414 27.03 20.88 1.88
N ALA A 415 25.82 20.42 2.20
CA ALA A 415 24.66 20.54 1.31
C ALA A 415 24.31 22.01 1.05
N GLU A 416 24.31 22.85 2.09
CA GLU A 416 24.06 24.28 1.99
C GLU A 416 25.14 24.98 1.14
N GLU A 417 26.42 24.62 1.30
CA GLU A 417 27.54 25.13 0.49
C GLU A 417 27.33 24.88 -1.02
N VAL A 418 26.67 23.78 -1.40
CA VAL A 418 26.37 23.45 -2.80
C VAL A 418 24.96 23.90 -3.25
N GLY A 419 24.22 24.60 -2.38
CA GLY A 419 22.90 25.17 -2.68
C GLY A 419 21.74 24.19 -2.57
N VAL A 420 21.88 23.13 -1.76
CA VAL A 420 20.81 22.18 -1.41
C VAL A 420 20.25 22.56 -0.03
N ASN A 421 18.93 22.71 0.07
CA ASN A 421 18.25 22.95 1.34
C ASN A 421 18.25 21.65 2.17
N ALA A 422 19.10 21.57 3.19
CA ALA A 422 19.24 20.38 4.01
C ALA A 422 18.75 20.58 5.44
N ARG A 423 18.10 19.56 6.02
CA ARG A 423 17.66 19.58 7.42
C ARG A 423 17.63 18.20 8.06
N ALA A 424 17.77 18.17 9.37
CA ALA A 424 17.51 16.98 10.19
C ALA A 424 16.19 17.15 10.95
N VAL A 425 15.37 16.09 10.95
CA VAL A 425 14.08 16.04 11.65
C VAL A 425 14.16 14.91 12.67
N ALA A 426 14.02 15.24 13.95
CA ALA A 426 13.89 14.26 15.01
C ALA A 426 12.56 13.53 14.88
N SER A 427 12.59 12.21 14.99
CA SER A 427 11.42 11.35 15.15
C SER A 427 11.66 10.47 16.38
N PRO A 428 11.30 10.93 17.59
CA PRO A 428 11.55 10.20 18.83
C PRO A 428 10.73 8.91 18.87
N HIS A 429 11.41 7.78 19.01
CA HIS A 429 10.77 6.48 19.25
C HIS A 429 10.07 6.50 20.61
N TYR A 430 8.84 6.00 20.67
CA TYR A 430 7.96 5.91 21.86
C TYR A 430 7.23 7.17 22.34
N ALA A 431 7.31 8.31 21.65
CA ALA A 431 6.37 9.40 21.87
C ALA A 431 5.09 9.11 21.08
N TYR A 432 4.26 8.16 21.54
CA TYR A 432 2.92 7.97 20.98
C TYR A 432 2.06 9.18 21.33
N GLU A 433 2.26 10.27 20.60
CA GLU A 433 1.53 11.51 20.79
C GLU A 433 0.37 11.59 19.81
N LYS A 434 0.54 11.02 18.61
CA LYS A 434 -0.46 11.06 17.55
C LYS A 434 -0.25 9.97 16.51
N GLU A 435 -1.36 9.49 15.94
CA GLU A 435 -1.32 8.66 14.74
C GLU A 435 -0.80 9.46 13.53
N ARG A 436 0.05 8.80 12.74
CA ARG A 436 0.59 9.36 11.49
C ARG A 436 -0.52 9.41 10.44
N GLY A 437 -0.84 10.61 9.95
CA GLY A 437 -1.73 10.76 8.80
C GLY A 437 -1.23 10.01 7.56
N TRP A 438 -2.13 9.63 6.67
CA TRP A 438 -1.91 8.91 5.43
C TRP A 438 -1.66 9.85 4.25
N GLY A 439 -1.06 9.34 3.20
CA GLY A 439 -0.57 10.10 2.05
C GLY A 439 0.84 10.64 2.26
N TRP A 440 1.44 11.13 1.16
CA TRP A 440 2.78 11.72 1.15
C TRP A 440 2.91 12.87 2.15
N ASP A 441 1.91 13.76 2.14
CA ASP A 441 1.82 14.95 2.99
C ASP A 441 1.12 14.67 4.33
N GLN A 442 0.71 13.41 4.57
CA GLN A 442 0.07 12.94 5.81
C GLN A 442 -1.22 13.69 6.17
N ASP A 443 -1.98 14.09 5.16
CA ASP A 443 -3.20 14.90 5.26
C ASP A 443 -4.48 14.06 5.22
N VAL A 444 -4.37 12.75 5.01
CA VAL A 444 -5.51 11.82 4.98
C VAL A 444 -5.65 11.12 6.34
N SER A 445 -6.85 11.12 6.92
CA SER A 445 -7.10 10.50 8.23
C SER A 445 -8.13 9.38 8.12
N PHE A 446 -7.77 8.14 8.44
CA PHE A 446 -8.68 7.00 8.57
C PHE A 446 -9.02 6.76 10.04
N GLU A 447 -9.84 5.75 10.34
CA GLU A 447 -9.96 5.26 11.70
C GLU A 447 -8.63 4.67 12.17
N THR A 448 -8.35 4.79 13.46
CA THR A 448 -7.00 4.57 13.99
C THR A 448 -6.50 3.16 13.75
N CYS A 449 -5.33 3.07 13.13
CA CYS A 449 -4.56 1.83 13.00
C CYS A 449 -3.56 1.74 14.15
N MET A 450 -3.60 0.68 14.97
CA MET A 450 -2.57 0.50 16.01
C MET A 450 -1.20 0.37 15.35
N HIS A 451 -0.15 0.85 16.03
CA HIS A 451 1.22 0.88 15.51
C HIS A 451 1.48 1.80 14.30
N ASN A 452 0.46 2.46 13.72
CA ASN A 452 0.63 3.59 12.79
C ASN A 452 1.01 4.90 13.53
N GLY A 453 1.87 4.80 14.53
CA GLY A 453 2.30 5.93 15.35
C GLY A 453 3.33 6.82 14.65
N MET A 454 3.37 8.09 15.07
CA MET A 454 4.48 8.99 14.77
C MET A 454 4.94 9.67 16.06
N GLY A 455 6.26 9.72 16.26
CA GLY A 455 6.86 10.61 17.25
C GLY A 455 6.82 12.07 16.77
N GLU A 456 6.78 13.03 17.69
CA GLU A 456 6.78 14.47 17.33
C GLU A 456 7.94 14.80 16.38
N ARG A 457 7.61 15.29 15.19
CA ARG A 457 8.61 15.72 14.22
C ARG A 457 9.12 17.11 14.57
N VAL A 458 10.28 17.16 15.21
CA VAL A 458 10.92 18.43 15.59
C VAL A 458 12.13 18.66 14.71
N GLN A 459 12.21 19.83 14.06
CA GLN A 459 13.42 20.19 13.34
C GLN A 459 14.58 20.33 14.32
N VAL A 460 15.61 19.51 14.13
CA VAL A 460 16.81 19.55 14.97
C VAL A 460 17.76 20.54 14.36
N TRP A 461 17.77 21.75 14.92
CA TRP A 461 18.82 22.70 14.62
C TRP A 461 20.04 22.36 15.47
N PRO A 462 21.22 22.15 14.88
CA PRO A 462 22.43 22.09 15.68
C PRO A 462 22.58 23.44 16.39
N LYS A 463 22.55 23.43 17.73
CA LYS A 463 23.11 24.55 18.51
C LYS A 463 24.61 24.52 18.23
N LEU A 464 25.05 25.36 17.28
CA LEU A 464 26.46 25.61 16.99
C LEU A 464 27.17 26.17 18.23
#